data_AF-A0A8D8RG88-F1
#
_entry.id   AF-A0A8D8RG88-F1
#
_cell.length_a   1.000
_cell.length_b   1.000
_cell.length_c   1.000
_cell.angle_alpha   90.00
_cell.angle_beta   90.00
_cell.angle_gamma   90.00
#
_symmetry.space_group_name_H-M   'P 1'
#
loop_
_entity.id
_entity.type
_entity.pdbx_description
1 polymer ?
#
loop_
_entity_poly.entity_id
_entity_poly.type
_entity_poly.pdbx_seq_one_letter_code
_entity_poly.pdbx_strand_id
1 'polypeptide(L)'
;MKSYIYYLGCNLNQNWEVSKEIYIKIEKARATFTNMRQLFCNRGINIPLKARLVRCYIFSVLLYGVESWTLTETLMKKLEAFEMWVYRRILRISWVDKVSNERFIQRMNKEKEIVNTIKTIQSRTL
;
A
#
# COMPACT_ATOMS: atom_id res chain seq x y z
N MET A 1 8.90 -25.19 -18.42
CA MET A 1 9.66 -24.13 -17.74
C MET A 1 8.77 -22.88 -17.74
N LYS A 2 8.32 -22.37 -16.58
CA LYS A 2 7.41 -21.20 -16.53
C LYS A 2 8.21 -19.95 -16.91
N SER A 3 8.01 -19.42 -18.11
CA SER A 3 8.66 -18.20 -18.60
C SER A 3 7.98 -16.96 -18.00
N TYR A 4 8.69 -16.26 -17.11
CA TYR A 4 8.26 -14.96 -16.60
C TYR A 4 8.86 -13.87 -17.49
N ILE A 5 8.00 -13.05 -18.12
CA ILE A 5 8.44 -11.90 -18.93
C ILE A 5 8.22 -10.64 -18.10
N TYR A 6 9.26 -9.85 -17.92
CA TYR A 6 9.17 -8.55 -17.26
C TYR A 6 9.05 -7.46 -18.31
N TYR A 7 7.95 -6.72 -18.29
CA TYR A 7 7.72 -5.59 -19.19
C TYR A 7 7.33 -4.37 -18.39
N LEU A 8 8.08 -3.27 -18.54
CA LEU A 8 7.89 -2.00 -17.81
C LEU A 8 7.79 -2.16 -16.28
N GLY A 9 8.39 -3.21 -15.71
CA GLY A 9 8.35 -3.51 -14.28
C GLY A 9 7.10 -4.25 -13.80
N CYS A 10 6.21 -4.66 -14.71
CA CYS A 10 5.10 -5.59 -14.47
C CYS A 10 5.50 -7.02 -14.87
N ASN A 11 4.96 -8.03 -14.19
CA ASN A 11 5.25 -9.43 -14.48
C ASN A 11 4.15 -10.01 -15.35
N LEU A 12 4.41 -10.13 -16.65
CA LEU A 12 3.50 -10.75 -17.61
C LEU A 12 3.69 -12.27 -17.54
N ASN A 13 2.84 -12.90 -16.75
CA ASN A 13 2.78 -14.35 -16.63
C ASN A 13 1.78 -14.91 -17.64
N GLN A 14 2.08 -16.05 -18.26
CA GLN A 14 1.19 -16.75 -19.20
C GLN A 14 -0.14 -17.16 -18.56
N ASN A 15 -0.16 -17.30 -17.22
CA ASN A 15 -1.35 -17.60 -16.42
C ASN A 15 -2.06 -16.36 -15.86
N TRP A 16 -1.62 -15.14 -16.21
CA TRP A 16 -2.18 -13.86 -15.71
C TRP A 16 -2.29 -13.77 -14.17
N GLU A 17 -1.38 -14.42 -13.45
CA GLU A 17 -1.43 -14.49 -11.98
C GLU A 17 -0.90 -13.20 -11.32
N VAL A 18 -1.80 -12.24 -11.13
CA VAL A 18 -1.52 -10.91 -10.55
C VAL A 18 -1.09 -10.97 -9.08
N SER A 19 -1.52 -11.99 -8.33
CA SER A 19 -1.27 -12.14 -6.89
C SER A 19 0.21 -12.04 -6.50
N LYS A 20 1.11 -12.61 -7.31
CA LYS A 20 2.56 -12.60 -7.04
C LYS A 20 3.16 -11.22 -7.25
N GLU A 21 2.70 -10.50 -8.27
CA GLU A 21 3.16 -9.14 -8.53
C GLU A 21 2.79 -8.21 -7.37
N ILE A 22 1.55 -8.27 -6.90
CA ILE A 22 1.09 -7.47 -5.75
C ILE A 22 1.95 -7.77 -4.53
N TYR A 23 2.27 -9.03 -4.27
CA TYR A 23 3.14 -9.40 -3.15
C TYR A 23 4.54 -8.76 -3.28
N ILE A 24 5.16 -8.88 -4.45
CA ILE A 24 6.48 -8.26 -4.72
C ILE A 24 6.42 -6.73 -4.52
N LYS A 25 5.32 -6.08 -4.94
CA LYS A 25 5.13 -4.64 -4.81
C LYS A 25 4.93 -4.22 -3.36
N ILE A 26 4.19 -4.99 -2.57
CA ILE A 26 4.07 -4.80 -1.12
C ILE A 26 5.45 -4.89 -0.47
N GLU A 27 6.27 -5.90 -0.82
CA GLU A 27 7.62 -6.02 -0.25
C GLU A 27 8.54 -4.86 -0.66
N LYS A 28 8.48 -4.41 -1.92
CA LYS A 28 9.19 -3.20 -2.36
C LYS A 28 8.73 -1.97 -1.58
N ALA A 29 7.44 -1.82 -1.35
CA ALA A 29 6.88 -0.73 -0.55
C ALA A 29 7.32 -0.81 0.93
N ARG A 30 7.45 -2.02 1.50
CA ARG A 30 8.02 -2.23 2.84
C ARG A 30 9.50 -1.87 2.91
N ALA A 31 10.28 -2.24 1.90
CA ALA A 31 11.69 -1.91 1.81
C ALA A 31 11.91 -0.40 1.71
N THR A 32 11.16 0.29 0.83
CA THR A 32 11.23 1.76 0.72
C THR A 32 10.82 2.47 2.01
N PHE A 33 9.77 1.99 2.70
CA PHE A 33 9.40 2.49 4.03
C PHE A 33 10.58 2.36 5.01
N THR A 34 11.25 1.21 5.02
CA THR A 34 12.36 0.93 5.94
C THR A 34 13.56 1.82 5.65
N ASN A 35 13.89 2.03 4.37
CA ASN A 35 14.97 2.92 3.95
C ASN A 35 14.70 4.38 4.38
N MET A 36 13.45 4.83 4.30
CA MET A 36 13.02 6.18 4.69
C MET A 36 12.44 6.25 6.12
N ARG A 37 12.70 5.24 6.96
CA ARG A 37 12.10 5.14 8.29
C ARG A 37 12.39 6.36 9.16
N GLN A 38 13.58 6.95 9.03
CA GLN A 38 13.96 8.14 9.78
C GLN A 38 13.03 9.33 9.48
N LEU A 39 12.62 9.50 8.21
CA LEU A 39 11.69 10.56 7.80
C LEU A 39 10.27 10.27 8.32
N PHE A 40 9.75 9.06 8.09
CA PHE A 40 8.36 8.74 8.46
C PHE A 40 8.13 8.66 9.98
N CYS A 41 9.13 8.23 10.74
CA CYS A 41 9.04 8.09 12.20
C CYS A 41 9.56 9.31 13.00
N ASN A 42 9.97 10.40 12.33
CA ASN A 42 10.46 11.62 12.98
C ASN A 42 9.34 12.29 13.82
N ARG A 43 9.61 12.68 15.07
CA ARG A 43 8.61 13.36 15.93
C ARG A 43 8.36 14.81 15.51
N GLY A 44 9.33 15.48 14.89
CA GLY A 44 9.22 16.89 14.50
C GLY A 44 8.33 17.16 13.28
N ILE A 45 7.86 16.12 12.59
CA ILE A 45 7.04 16.26 11.38
C ILE A 45 5.57 16.06 11.72
N ASN A 46 4.73 16.99 11.26
CA ASN A 46 3.29 16.94 11.46
C ASN A 46 2.67 15.68 10.81
N ILE A 47 1.66 15.10 11.45
CA ILE A 47 0.96 13.87 11.02
C ILE A 47 0.39 13.99 9.60
N PRO A 48 -0.40 15.03 9.22
CA PRO A 48 -0.89 15.22 7.85
C PRO A 48 0.24 15.27 6.81
N LEU A 49 1.37 15.90 7.14
CA LEU A 49 2.52 15.96 6.24
C LEU A 49 3.13 14.57 6.03
N LYS A 50 3.28 13.78 7.09
CA LYS A 50 3.74 12.38 6.98
C LYS A 50 2.78 11.53 6.13
N ALA A 51 1.47 11.68 6.32
CA ALA A 51 0.49 10.97 5.51
C ALA A 51 0.62 11.34 4.02
N ARG A 52 0.84 12.62 3.71
CA ARG A 52 1.10 13.07 2.33
C ARG A 52 2.40 12.48 1.78
N LEU A 53 3.49 12.48 2.54
CA LEU A 53 4.76 11.88 2.11
C LEU A 53 4.61 10.38 1.82
N VAL A 54 3.86 9.67 2.65
CA VAL A 54 3.62 8.24 2.46
C VAL A 54 2.84 7.96 1.19
N ARG A 55 1.81 8.77 0.92
CA ARG A 55 1.10 8.71 -0.35
C ARG A 55 2.03 8.97 -1.55
N CYS A 56 2.92 9.95 -1.44
CA CYS A 56 3.86 10.30 -2.52
C CYS A 56 4.92 9.23 -2.79
N TYR A 57 5.48 8.58 -1.76
CA TYR A 57 6.63 7.68 -1.91
C TYR A 57 6.25 6.20 -1.84
N ILE A 58 5.39 5.81 -0.91
CA ILE A 58 5.10 4.39 -0.66
C ILE A 58 3.94 3.93 -1.52
N PHE A 59 2.85 4.72 -1.55
CA PHE A 59 1.68 4.34 -2.35
C PHE A 59 1.94 4.48 -3.84
N SER A 60 2.80 5.40 -4.28
CA SER A 60 3.24 5.46 -5.68
C SER A 60 3.96 4.19 -6.14
N VAL A 61 4.87 3.65 -5.31
CA VAL A 61 5.57 2.38 -5.58
C VAL A 61 4.59 1.20 -5.62
N LEU A 62 3.63 1.19 -4.71
CA LEU A 62 2.63 0.13 -4.62
C LEU A 62 1.64 0.16 -5.80
N LEU A 63 1.12 1.34 -6.14
CA LEU A 63 0.07 1.53 -7.13
C LEU A 63 0.60 1.61 -8.57
N TYR A 64 1.91 1.57 -8.76
CA TYR A 64 2.48 1.53 -10.11
C TYR A 64 2.08 0.23 -10.83
N GLY A 65 1.31 0.38 -11.91
CA GLY A 65 0.80 -0.73 -12.72
C GLY A 65 -0.56 -1.25 -12.27
N VAL A 66 -1.25 -0.59 -11.34
CA VAL A 66 -2.53 -1.06 -10.76
C VAL A 66 -3.65 -1.24 -11.78
N GLU A 67 -3.61 -0.53 -12.91
CA GLU A 67 -4.55 -0.67 -14.03
C GLU A 67 -4.52 -2.07 -14.65
N SER A 68 -3.38 -2.75 -14.57
CA SER A 68 -3.20 -4.11 -15.10
C SER A 68 -3.62 -5.21 -14.12
N TRP A 69 -4.04 -4.86 -12.90
CA TRP A 69 -4.32 -5.81 -11.84
C TRP A 69 -5.78 -6.26 -11.81
N THR A 70 -6.00 -7.57 -11.88
CA THR A 70 -7.27 -8.21 -11.55
C THR A 70 -7.37 -8.38 -10.04
N LEU A 71 -8.04 -7.43 -9.39
CA LEU A 71 -8.15 -7.42 -7.93
C LEU A 71 -9.27 -8.34 -7.45
N THR A 72 -8.87 -9.40 -6.75
CA THR A 72 -9.77 -10.25 -5.98
C THR A 72 -9.97 -9.71 -4.57
N GLU A 73 -11.05 -10.12 -3.91
CA GLU A 73 -11.35 -9.70 -2.53
C GLU A 73 -10.20 -10.02 -1.55
N THR A 74 -9.53 -11.16 -1.76
CA THR A 74 -8.40 -11.57 -0.93
C THR A 74 -7.19 -10.65 -1.11
N LEU A 75 -6.93 -10.16 -2.33
CA LEU A 75 -5.86 -9.20 -2.61
C LEU A 75 -6.19 -7.82 -2.07
N MET A 76 -7.46 -7.40 -2.16
CA MET A 76 -7.91 -6.14 -1.52
C MET A 76 -7.68 -6.16 -0.02
N LYS A 77 -8.05 -7.23 0.69
CA LYS A 77 -7.79 -7.37 2.14
C LYS A 77 -6.30 -7.29 2.49
N LYS A 78 -5.42 -7.82 1.64
CA LYS A 78 -3.95 -7.71 1.82
C LYS A 78 -3.46 -6.28 1.67
N LEU A 79 -3.97 -5.54 0.69
CA LEU A 79 -3.64 -4.12 0.48
C LEU A 79 -4.12 -3.26 1.66
N GLU A 80 -5.33 -3.52 2.16
CA GLU A 80 -5.85 -2.84 3.37
C GLU A 80 -4.98 -3.14 4.61
N ALA A 81 -4.55 -4.39 4.79
CA ALA A 81 -3.65 -4.76 5.88
C ALA A 81 -2.29 -4.05 5.77
N PHE A 82 -1.76 -3.91 4.54
CA PHE A 82 -0.55 -3.14 4.28
C PHE A 82 -0.74 -1.65 4.60
N GLU A 83 -1.83 -1.05 4.16
CA GLU A 83 -2.16 0.35 4.46
C GLU A 83 -2.18 0.62 5.97
N MET A 84 -2.87 -0.24 6.73
CA MET A 84 -2.92 -0.15 8.19
C MET A 84 -1.55 -0.32 8.85
N TRP A 85 -0.71 -1.22 8.32
CA TRP A 85 0.65 -1.40 8.79
C TRP A 85 1.50 -0.13 8.63
N VAL A 86 1.39 0.53 7.47
CA VAL A 86 2.11 1.78 7.19
C VAL A 86 1.65 2.89 8.14
N TYR A 87 0.34 3.12 8.26
CA TYR A 87 -0.19 4.20 9.09
C TYR A 87 0.11 4.01 10.59
N ARG A 88 0.03 2.78 11.11
CA ARG A 88 0.42 2.50 12.50
C ARG A 88 1.89 2.82 12.76
N ARG A 89 2.79 2.51 11.81
CA ARG A 89 4.22 2.78 11.94
C ARG A 89 4.54 4.28 11.93
N ILE A 90 3.84 5.07 11.11
CA ILE A 90 3.99 6.53 11.04
C ILE A 90 3.56 7.19 12.36
N LEU A 91 2.46 6.70 12.94
CA LEU A 91 1.94 7.14 14.24
C LEU A 91 2.66 6.52 15.44
N ARG A 92 3.57 5.56 15.21
CA ARG A 92 4.31 4.82 16.25
C ARG A 92 3.41 4.15 17.28
N ILE A 93 2.20 3.76 16.88
CA ILE A 93 1.30 2.98 17.74
C ILE A 93 1.88 1.59 17.88
N SER A 94 2.16 1.21 19.12
CA SER A 94 2.65 -0.12 19.45
C SER A 94 1.50 -1.12 19.36
N TRP A 95 1.82 -2.37 19.07
CA TRP A 95 0.84 -3.45 19.21
C TRP A 95 0.38 -3.62 20.66
N VAL A 96 1.21 -3.20 21.62
CA VAL A 96 0.89 -3.17 23.07
C VAL A 96 -0.27 -2.23 23.38
N ASP A 97 -0.47 -1.18 22.58
CA ASP A 97 -1.54 -0.20 22.79
C ASP A 97 -2.93 -0.78 22.50
N LYS A 98 -3.01 -1.99 21.89
CA LYS A 98 -4.25 -2.73 21.58
C LYS A 98 -5.35 -1.88 20.92
N VAL A 99 -4.96 -0.89 20.12
CA VAL A 99 -5.90 0.00 19.43
C VAL A 99 -6.55 -0.73 18.25
N SER A 100 -7.89 -0.86 18.28
CA SER A 100 -8.65 -1.47 17.18
C SER A 100 -8.47 -0.69 15.87
N ASN A 101 -8.62 -1.39 14.74
CA ASN A 101 -8.51 -0.76 13.41
C ASN A 101 -9.56 0.35 13.23
N GLU A 102 -10.77 0.16 13.76
CA GLU A 102 -11.86 1.15 13.69
C GLU A 102 -11.52 2.43 14.45
N ARG A 103 -11.05 2.28 15.70
CA ARG A 103 -10.65 3.42 16.54
C ARG A 103 -9.46 4.16 15.95
N PHE A 104 -8.57 3.44 15.26
CA PHE A 104 -7.45 4.02 14.53
C PHE A 104 -7.90 4.90 13.37
N ILE A 105 -8.82 4.39 12.53
CA ILE A 105 -9.39 5.10 11.39
C ILE A 105 -10.11 6.37 11.86
N GLN A 106 -10.91 6.27 12.92
CA GLN A 106 -11.56 7.42 13.55
C GLN A 106 -10.56 8.50 14.00
N ARG A 107 -9.45 8.12 14.64
CA ARG A 107 -8.41 9.06 15.08
C ARG A 107 -7.69 9.75 13.93
N MET A 108 -7.52 9.06 12.80
CA MET A 108 -6.91 9.64 11.61
C MET A 108 -7.87 10.55 10.84
N ASN A 109 -9.18 10.47 11.11
CA ASN A 109 -10.23 11.11 10.32
C ASN A 109 -10.04 10.89 8.81
N LYS A 110 -9.66 9.67 8.42
CA LYS A 110 -9.36 9.29 7.04
C LYS A 110 -9.98 7.95 6.70
N GLU A 111 -10.52 7.83 5.49
CA GLU A 111 -10.93 6.56 4.92
C GLU A 111 -9.73 5.78 4.33
N LYS A 112 -9.98 4.51 3.96
CA LYS A 112 -8.99 3.66 3.28
C LYS A 112 -8.65 4.23 1.90
N GLU A 113 -7.49 4.85 1.77
CA GLU A 113 -7.09 5.58 0.56
C GLU A 113 -6.74 4.63 -0.58
N ILE A 114 -6.09 3.50 -0.29
CA ILE A 114 -5.61 2.57 -1.32
C ILE A 114 -6.79 1.95 -2.07
N VAL A 115 -7.79 1.44 -1.35
CA VAL A 115 -8.97 0.81 -1.95
C VAL A 115 -9.82 1.82 -2.72
N ASN A 116 -10.02 3.02 -2.18
CA ASN A 116 -10.78 4.07 -2.87
C ASN A 116 -10.07 4.54 -4.14
N THR A 117 -8.74 4.68 -4.10
CA THR A 117 -7.92 5.06 -5.26
C THR A 117 -8.02 4.00 -6.36
N ILE A 118 -7.90 2.73 -5.98
CA ILE A 118 -8.05 1.60 -6.88
C ILE A 118 -9.42 1.58 -7.56
N LYS A 119 -10.50 1.69 -6.78
CA LYS A 119 -11.88 1.71 -7.31
C LYS A 119 -12.07 2.85 -8.30
N THR A 120 -11.54 4.03 -7.98
CA THR A 120 -11.60 5.22 -8.84
C THR A 120 -10.83 5.03 -10.16
N ILE A 121 -9.66 4.36 -10.11
CA ILE A 121 -8.87 4.10 -11.31
C ILE A 121 -9.58 3.07 -12.20
N GLN A 122 -10.06 1.97 -11.61
CA GLN A 122 -10.75 0.91 -12.36
C GLN A 122 -12.09 1.38 -12.96
N SER A 123 -12.82 2.27 -12.27
CA SER A 123 -14.07 2.85 -12.79
C SER A 123 -13.86 3.86 -13.92
N ARG A 124 -12.63 4.33 -14.17
CA ARG A 124 -12.31 5.24 -15.29
C ARG A 124 -11.93 4.50 -16.56
N THR A 125 -11.51 3.24 -16.43
CA THR A 125 -11.07 2.40 -17.56
C THR A 125 -12.22 1.61 -18.19
N LEU A 126 -13.35 1.47 -17.46
CA LEU A 126 -14.63 0.92 -17.96
C LEU A 126 -15.54 2.04 -18.43
#